data_AF-A0A7W0X5V3-F1
#
_entry.id   AF-A0A7W0X5V3-F1
#
_cell.length_a   1.000
_cell.length_b   1.000
_cell.length_c   1.000
_cell.angle_alpha   90.00
_cell.angle_beta   90.00
_cell.angle_gamma   90.00
#
_symmetry.space_group_name_H-M   'P 1'
#
loop_
_entity.id
_entity.type
_entity.pdbx_description
1 polymer ?
#
loop_
_entity_poly.entity_id
_entity_poly.type
_entity_poly.pdbx_seq_one_letter_code
_entity_poly.pdbx_strand_id
1 'polypeptide(L)' 'MIPGEILVDDGELTLNADRPVVTMRVANTGDRPIQVGSHYHFAETNDALAFDRGRARGFRLNIAAGTAVRFEPGQT' A
#
# COMPACT_ATOMS: atom_id res chain seq x y z
N MET A 1 38.19 -1.79 -9.47
CA MET A 1 37.68 -3.10 -9.04
C MET A 1 36.95 -2.87 -7.74
N ILE A 2 35.63 -3.07 -7.72
CA ILE A 2 34.80 -2.87 -6.53
C ILE A 2 34.22 -4.24 -6.15
N PRO A 3 34.79 -4.94 -5.14
CA PRO A 3 34.26 -6.23 -4.70
C PRO A 3 32.80 -6.09 -4.28
N GLY A 4 31.91 -6.85 -4.93
CA GLY A 4 30.48 -6.85 -4.63
C GLY A 4 29.67 -5.74 -5.32
N GLU A 5 30.23 -5.04 -6.33
CA GLU A 5 29.42 -4.14 -7.13
C GLU A 5 28.29 -4.89 -7.85
N ILE A 6 27.09 -4.31 -7.83
CA ILE A 6 25.93 -4.80 -8.57
C ILE A 6 25.80 -3.90 -9.80
N LEU A 7 26.00 -4.49 -10.97
CA LEU A 7 25.70 -3.87 -12.26
C LEU A 7 24.31 -4.32 -12.66
N VAL A 8 23.31 -3.48 -12.39
CA VAL A 8 21.93 -3.75 -12.80
C VAL A 8 21.76 -3.41 -14.27
N ASP A 9 20.94 -4.17 -14.97
CA ASP A 9 20.48 -3.79 -16.30
C ASP A 9 19.50 -2.61 -16.20
N ASP A 10 19.44 -1.81 -17.25
CA ASP A 10 18.45 -0.76 -17.38
C ASP A 10 17.04 -1.35 -17.53
N GLY A 11 16.04 -0.70 -16.95
CA GLY A 11 14.63 -1.06 -17.11
C GLY A 11 13.79 -0.86 -15.86
N GLU A 12 12.53 -1.26 -15.96
CA GLU A 12 11.57 -1.22 -14.85
C GLU A 12 10.91 -2.58 -14.66
N LEU A 13 10.51 -2.88 -13.42
CA LEU A 13 9.77 -4.09 -13.08
C LEU A 13 8.30 -3.74 -12.86
N THR A 14 7.41 -4.33 -13.67
CA THR A 14 5.97 -4.23 -13.42
C THR A 14 5.59 -5.16 -12.27
N LEU A 15 5.05 -4.58 -11.19
CA LEU A 15 4.60 -5.35 -10.04
C LEU A 15 3.11 -5.69 -10.16
N ASN A 16 2.73 -6.85 -9.62
CA ASN A 16 1.34 -7.30 -9.52
C ASN A 16 0.58 -7.30 -10.87
N ALA A 17 1.28 -7.60 -11.97
CA ALA A 17 0.70 -7.66 -13.31
C ALA A 17 -0.55 -8.56 -13.36
N ASP A 18 -1.50 -8.17 -14.22
CA ASP A 18 -2.74 -8.92 -14.52
C ASP A 18 -3.67 -9.19 -13.33
N ARG A 19 -3.45 -8.51 -12.19
CA ARG A 19 -4.34 -8.58 -11.03
C ARG A 19 -5.41 -7.48 -11.08
N PRO A 20 -6.66 -7.76 -10.69
CA PRO A 20 -7.67 -6.72 -10.51
C PRO A 20 -7.21 -5.67 -9.49
N VAL A 21 -7.43 -4.40 -9.80
CA VAL A 21 -7.11 -3.26 -8.93
C VAL A 21 -8.35 -2.41 -8.73
N VAL A 22 -8.52 -1.90 -7.51
CA VAL A 22 -9.55 -0.92 -7.17
C VAL A 22 -8.88 0.34 -6.61
N THR A 23 -9.26 1.51 -7.13
CA THR A 23 -8.83 2.80 -6.60
C THR A 23 -9.94 3.40 -5.73
N MET A 24 -9.57 3.88 -4.55
CA MET A 24 -10.46 4.57 -3.62
C MET A 24 -9.69 5.61 -2.82
N ARG A 25 -10.43 6.63 -2.34
CA ARG A 25 -9.90 7.60 -1.36
C ARG A 25 -10.05 7.04 0.04
N VAL A 26 -9.12 7.39 0.93
CA VAL A 26 -9.06 6.88 2.29
C VAL A 26 -8.70 8.03 3.20
N ALA A 27 -9.54 8.28 4.21
CA ALA A 27 -9.31 9.35 5.18
C ALA A 27 -8.97 8.80 6.55
N ASN A 28 -7.95 9.34 7.22
CA ASN A 28 -7.70 9.04 8.63
C ASN A 28 -8.47 10.02 9.52
N THR A 29 -9.53 9.53 10.17
CA THR A 29 -10.38 10.31 11.08
C THR A 29 -9.87 10.29 12.53
N GLY A 30 -8.80 9.53 12.80
CA GLY A 30 -8.18 9.43 14.10
C GLY A 30 -7.21 10.58 14.40
N ASP A 31 -6.76 10.62 15.65
CA ASP A 31 -5.81 11.60 16.19
C ASP A 31 -4.34 11.14 16.13
N ARG A 32 -4.10 9.93 15.63
CA ARG A 32 -2.78 9.30 15.52
C ARG A 32 -2.53 8.81 14.10
N PRO A 33 -1.26 8.81 13.67
CA PRO A 33 -0.91 8.28 12.36
C PRO A 33 -1.16 6.78 12.27
N ILE A 34 -1.60 6.34 11.08
CA ILE A 34 -1.86 4.94 10.76
C ILE A 34 -0.97 4.53 9.58
N GLN A 35 -0.33 3.37 9.67
CA GLN A 35 0.50 2.83 8.60
C GLN A 35 0.03 1.42 8.24
N VAL A 36 -0.21 1.17 6.95
CA VAL A 36 -0.73 -0.11 6.45
C VAL A 36 0.27 -0.73 5.49
N GLY A 37 0.66 -1.97 5.77
CA GLY A 37 1.63 -2.72 4.97
C GLY A 37 1.07 -3.31 3.68
N SER A 38 1.97 -3.62 2.74
CA SER A 38 1.67 -4.14 1.40
C SER A 38 0.71 -5.35 1.33
N HIS A 39 0.72 -6.23 2.34
CA HIS A 39 -0.03 -7.51 2.33
C HIS A 39 -1.15 -7.58 3.37
N TYR A 40 -1.40 -6.50 4.11
CA TYR A 40 -2.52 -6.47 5.04
C TYR A 40 -3.85 -6.45 4.26
N HIS A 41 -4.84 -7.22 4.73
CA HIS A 41 -6.16 -7.22 4.10
C HIS A 41 -6.83 -5.87 4.32
N PHE A 42 -6.96 -5.07 3.25
CA PHE A 42 -7.25 -3.64 3.39
C PHE A 42 -8.60 -3.38 4.04
N ALA A 43 -9.60 -4.23 3.80
CA ALA A 43 -10.92 -4.10 4.43
C ALA A 43 -10.89 -4.22 5.97
N GLU A 44 -9.86 -4.83 6.55
CA GLU A 44 -9.74 -5.05 8.00
C GLU A 44 -8.82 -4.03 8.69
N THR A 45 -8.35 -2.99 7.98
CA THR A 45 -7.46 -1.99 8.59
C THR A 45 -8.16 -1.24 9.71
N ASN A 46 -7.40 -0.51 10.54
CA ASN A 46 -7.93 0.29 11.65
C ASN A 46 -9.23 1.05 11.29
N ASP A 47 -10.23 1.00 12.17
CA ASP A 47 -11.56 1.59 11.97
C ASP A 47 -11.55 3.12 11.82
N ALA A 48 -10.50 3.79 12.28
CA ALA A 48 -10.28 5.22 12.05
C ALA A 48 -9.94 5.56 10.58
N LEU A 49 -9.66 4.57 9.73
CA LEU A 49 -9.60 4.79 8.28
C LEU A 49 -11.00 4.70 7.68
N ALA A 50 -11.52 5.84 7.21
CA ALA A 50 -12.81 5.96 6.55
C ALA A 50 -12.67 5.77 5.04
N PHE A 51 -13.32 4.71 4.52
CA PHE A 51 -13.40 4.35 3.11
C PHE A 51 -14.48 3.28 2.90
N ASP A 52 -14.75 2.91 1.64
CA ASP A 52 -15.69 1.82 1.32
C ASP A 52 -15.06 0.43 1.58
N ARG A 53 -15.39 -0.13 2.74
CA ARG A 53 -14.91 -1.45 3.19
C ARG A 53 -15.39 -2.59 2.29
N GLY A 54 -16.59 -2.47 1.71
CA GLY A 54 -17.13 -3.48 0.81
C GLY A 54 -16.31 -3.60 -0.47
N ARG A 55 -15.93 -2.46 -1.05
CA ARG A 55 -15.03 -2.40 -2.23
C ARG A 55 -13.61 -2.89 -1.96
N ALA A 56 -13.15 -2.84 -0.71
CA ALA A 56 -11.80 -3.27 -0.33
C ALA A 56 -11.68 -4.77 0.01
N ARG A 57 -12.79 -5.50 0.07
CA ARG A 57 -12.79 -6.91 0.49
C ARG A 57 -12.05 -7.79 -0.51
N GLY A 58 -11.09 -8.56 -0.02
CA GLY A 58 -10.19 -9.39 -0.82
C GLY A 58 -9.01 -8.63 -1.45
N PHE A 59 -8.88 -7.34 -1.17
CA PHE A 59 -7.78 -6.51 -1.71
C PHE A 59 -6.73 -6.18 -0.65
N ARG A 60 -5.53 -5.89 -1.14
CA ARG A 60 -4.39 -5.35 -0.41
C ARG A 60 -3.83 -4.15 -1.18
N LEU A 61 -2.91 -3.40 -0.57
CA LEU A 61 -2.24 -2.29 -1.27
C LEU A 61 -1.44 -2.81 -2.47
N ASN A 62 -1.62 -2.15 -3.62
CA ASN A 62 -0.88 -2.43 -4.84
C ASN A 62 0.47 -1.68 -4.85
N ILE A 63 1.37 -2.06 -3.94
CA ILE A 63 2.69 -1.45 -3.73
C ILE A 63 3.78 -2.54 -3.67
N ALA A 64 5.06 -2.12 -3.66
CA ALA A 64 6.19 -3.04 -3.52
C ALA A 64 6.10 -3.85 -2.21
N ALA A 65 6.44 -5.14 -2.29
CA ALA A 65 6.38 -6.04 -1.14
C ALA A 65 7.28 -5.53 0.00
N GLY A 66 6.79 -5.62 1.24
CA GLY A 66 7.49 -5.12 2.43
C GLY A 66 7.34 -3.61 2.69
N THR A 67 6.84 -2.83 1.72
CA THR A 67 6.57 -1.38 1.92
C THR A 67 5.20 -1.14 2.55
N ALA A 68 4.92 0.13 2.90
CA ALA A 68 3.69 0.56 3.55
C ALA A 68 3.25 1.95 3.08
N VAL A 69 1.95 2.25 3.23
CA VAL A 69 1.39 3.60 3.06
C VAL A 69 1.03 4.15 4.44
N ARG A 70 1.36 5.42 4.67
CA ARG A 70 1.14 6.15 5.92
C ARG A 70 0.07 7.22 5.75
N PHE A 71 -0.83 7.29 6.72
CA PHE A 71 -1.94 8.23 6.80
C PHE A 71 -1.80 9.06 8.08
N GLU A 72 -1.44 10.34 7.97
CA GLU A 72 -1.42 11.26 9.10
C GLU A 72 -2.85 11.61 9.58
N PRO A 73 -3.03 12.09 10.83
CA PRO A 73 -4.32 12.56 11.31
C PRO A 73 -4.95 13.60 10.35
N GLY A 74 -6.20 13.37 9.93
CA GLY A 74 -6.93 14.26 9.02
C GLY A 74 -6.54 14.19 7.55
N GLN A 75 -5.57 13.35 7.16
CA GLN A 75 -5.18 13.15 5.75
C GLN A 75 -6.27 12.41 4.97
N THR A 76 -6.45 12.75 3.68
CA THR A 76 -7.44 12.17 2.74
C THR A 76 -6.87 11.79 1.38
#